data_AF-K2CEC7-F1
#
_entry.id   AF-K2CEC7-F1
#
_cell.length_a   1.000
_cell.length_b   1.000
_cell.length_c   1.000
_cell.angle_alpha   90.00
_cell.angle_beta   90.00
_cell.angle_gamma   90.00
#
_symmetry.space_group_name_H-M   'P 1'
#
loop_
_entity.id
_entity.type
_entity.pdbx_description
1 polymer ?
#
loop_
_entity_poly.entity_id
_entity_poly.type
_entity_poly.pdbx_seq_one_letter_code
_entity_poly.pdbx_strand_id
1 'polypeptide(L)'
;MINKADILRKLGKLAINLTIPEQITIRRAGAILRGSEVGERINKVCHNQVEDELAIDLSRIPANIVLPGELQSWEISTNSENTLGMRLFVLTAQTTGGPFRQLIQVRVGRVVEAAVLVRLAKPGEMVSSEMIMKKKIEVKSDQSNVPVTYAEAVGKCLGR
;
A
#
# COMPACT_ATOMS: atom_id res chain seq x y z
N MET A 1 -9.88 -22.51 14.01
CA MET A 1 -10.30 -23.92 13.92
C MET A 1 -10.52 -24.23 12.46
N ILE A 2 -9.95 -25.32 11.93
CA ILE A 2 -10.15 -25.72 10.53
C ILE A 2 -10.94 -27.02 10.53
N ASN A 3 -12.10 -27.00 9.86
CA ASN A 3 -12.99 -28.16 9.77
C ASN A 3 -12.58 -29.06 8.61
N LYS A 4 -12.89 -30.36 8.71
CA LYS A 4 -12.63 -31.36 7.66
C LYS A 4 -13.07 -30.92 6.26
N ALA A 5 -14.22 -30.26 6.14
CA ALA A 5 -14.73 -29.75 4.86
C ALA A 5 -13.80 -28.71 4.20
N ASP A 6 -13.19 -27.82 4.98
CA ASP A 6 -12.25 -26.83 4.47
C ASP A 6 -10.93 -27.47 4.01
N ILE A 7 -10.51 -28.52 4.71
CA ILE A 7 -9.29 -29.27 4.38
C ILE A 7 -9.49 -30.04 3.07
N LEU A 8 -10.62 -30.74 2.93
CA LEU A 8 -10.98 -31.45 1.71
C LEU A 8 -11.06 -30.50 0.51
N ARG A 9 -11.67 -29.32 0.70
CA ARG A 9 -11.76 -28.30 -0.35
C ARG A 9 -10.39 -27.79 -0.80
N LYS A 10 -9.45 -27.59 0.13
CA LYS A 10 -8.11 -27.07 -0.18
C LYS A 10 -7.15 -28.12 -0.74
N LEU A 11 -7.25 -29.38 -0.31
CA LEU A 11 -6.36 -30.47 -0.77
C LEU A 11 -6.88 -31.15 -2.04
N GLY A 12 -8.17 -31.08 -2.34
CA GLY A 12 -8.74 -31.65 -3.57
C GLY A 12 -8.42 -33.13 -3.72
N LYS A 13 -7.83 -33.53 -4.85
CA LYS A 13 -7.48 -34.93 -5.15
C LYS A 13 -6.40 -35.53 -4.25
N LEU A 14 -5.58 -34.69 -3.59
CA LEU A 14 -4.55 -35.15 -2.66
C LEU A 14 -5.13 -35.66 -1.33
N ALA A 15 -6.38 -35.31 -1.03
CA ALA A 15 -7.06 -35.78 0.18
C ALA A 15 -7.43 -37.28 0.15
N ILE A 16 -7.47 -37.90 -1.03
CA ILE A 16 -7.97 -39.28 -1.23
C ILE A 16 -7.08 -40.31 -0.51
N ASN A 17 -5.79 -40.03 -0.38
CA ASN A 17 -4.80 -40.94 0.22
C ASN A 17 -4.39 -40.52 1.64
N LEU A 18 -5.09 -39.57 2.26
CA LEU A 18 -4.73 -39.02 3.57
C LEU A 18 -5.85 -39.22 4.57
N THR A 19 -5.51 -39.74 5.74
CA THR A 19 -6.43 -39.82 6.89
C THR A 19 -6.61 -38.41 7.47
N ILE A 20 -7.62 -37.69 7.02
CA ILE A 20 -7.88 -36.31 7.47
C ILE A 20 -8.68 -36.33 8.78
N PRO A 21 -8.15 -35.74 9.88
CA PRO A 21 -8.86 -35.64 11.15
C PRO A 21 -10.11 -34.74 11.05
N GLU A 22 -11.11 -34.97 11.90
CA GLU A 22 -12.38 -34.22 11.87
C GLU A 22 -12.20 -32.74 12.17
N GLN A 23 -11.30 -32.41 13.08
CA GLN A 23 -10.98 -31.05 13.47
C GLN A 23 -9.48 -30.91 13.67
N ILE A 24 -8.92 -29.83 13.09
CA ILE A 24 -7.55 -29.42 13.38
C ILE A 24 -7.60 -28.15 14.22
N THR A 25 -7.17 -28.28 15.47
CA THR A 25 -6.96 -27.15 16.37
C THR A 25 -5.48 -26.78 16.34
N ILE A 26 -5.15 -25.80 15.50
CA ILE A 26 -3.80 -25.23 15.48
C ILE A 26 -3.63 -24.39 16.75
N ARG A 27 -2.97 -24.95 17.78
CA ARG A 27 -2.48 -24.18 18.93
C ARG A 27 -1.25 -23.40 18.46
N ARG A 28 -1.43 -22.12 18.16
CA ARG A 28 -0.34 -21.23 17.72
C ARG A 28 0.35 -20.69 18.98
N ALA A 29 1.63 -21.00 19.14
CA ALA A 29 2.42 -20.63 20.32
C ALA A 29 3.04 -19.22 20.24
N GLY A 30 2.62 -18.40 19.28
CA GLY A 30 3.20 -17.08 19.02
C GLY A 30 2.19 -15.96 19.13
N ALA A 31 2.65 -14.76 19.50
CA ALA A 31 1.83 -13.56 19.44
C ALA A 31 1.47 -13.22 17.99
N ILE A 32 0.31 -12.57 17.82
CA ILE A 32 -0.17 -12.13 16.52
C ILE A 32 -0.05 -10.62 16.45
N LEU A 33 0.72 -10.14 15.48
CA LEU A 33 0.71 -8.73 15.11
C LEU A 33 -0.34 -8.51 14.02
N ARG A 34 -1.29 -7.60 14.26
CA ARG A 34 -2.37 -7.32 13.32
C ARG A 34 -1.83 -6.48 12.16
N GLY A 35 -2.19 -6.85 10.93
CA GLY A 35 -1.81 -6.10 9.74
C GLY A 35 -2.36 -4.67 9.74
N SER A 36 -3.48 -4.42 10.41
CA SER A 36 -4.06 -3.08 10.58
C SER A 36 -3.13 -2.15 11.37
N GLU A 37 -2.50 -2.64 12.44
CA GLU A 37 -1.58 -1.84 13.28
C GLU A 37 -0.29 -1.51 12.50
N VAL A 38 0.21 -2.49 11.74
CA VAL A 38 1.34 -2.30 10.82
C VAL A 38 0.99 -1.25 9.76
N GLY A 39 -0.20 -1.34 9.16
CA GLY A 39 -0.69 -0.39 8.16
C GLY A 39 -0.83 1.02 8.70
N GLU A 40 -1.40 1.19 9.90
CA GLU A 40 -1.50 2.50 10.56
C GLU A 40 -0.12 3.11 10.82
N ARG A 41 0.84 2.31 11.25
CA ARG A 41 2.21 2.78 11.50
C ARG A 41 2.91 3.20 10.21
N ILE A 42 2.74 2.43 9.13
CA ILE A 42 3.24 2.80 7.79
C ILE A 42 2.61 4.11 7.33
N ASN A 43 1.29 4.28 7.48
CA ASN A 43 0.60 5.52 7.14
C ASN A 43 1.18 6.72 7.88
N LYS A 44 1.44 6.58 9.20
CA LYS A 44 2.09 7.64 10.01
C LYS A 44 3.49 7.96 9.51
N VAL A 45 4.31 6.95 9.20
CA VAL A 45 5.66 7.17 8.66
C VAL A 45 5.63 7.91 7.32
N CYS A 46 4.68 7.56 6.44
CA CYS A 46 4.53 8.23 5.15
C CYS A 46 4.06 9.69 5.28
N HIS A 47 3.06 9.98 6.12
CA HIS A 47 2.52 11.34 6.28
C HIS A 47 3.50 12.26 7.04
N ASN A 48 4.34 11.72 7.93
CA ASN A 48 5.38 12.53 8.58
C ASN A 48 6.43 13.06 7.61
N GLN A 49 6.51 12.52 6.39
CA GLN A 49 7.49 12.91 5.38
C GLN A 49 6.91 13.79 4.26
N VAL A 50 5.58 13.87 4.14
CA VAL A 50 4.90 14.55 3.02
C VAL A 50 3.63 15.23 3.55
N GLU A 51 3.49 16.54 3.33
CA GLU A 51 2.30 17.31 3.74
C GLU A 51 1.08 17.08 2.82
N ASP A 52 1.31 16.57 1.59
CA ASP A 52 0.28 16.36 0.58
C ASP A 52 -0.63 15.12 0.84
N GLU A 53 -1.82 15.08 0.21
CA GLU A 53 -2.73 13.92 0.25
C GLU A 53 -2.05 12.70 -0.39
N LEU A 54 -1.83 11.62 0.37
CA LEU A 54 -1.18 10.39 -0.11
C LEU A 54 -2.19 9.27 -0.36
N ALA A 55 -2.02 8.55 -1.47
CA ALA A 55 -2.65 7.27 -1.74
C ALA A 55 -1.67 6.13 -1.41
N ILE A 56 -1.96 5.38 -0.34
CA ILE A 56 -1.08 4.30 0.15
C ILE A 56 -1.77 2.95 -0.07
N ASP A 57 -1.14 2.07 -0.84
CA ASP A 57 -1.64 0.71 -1.12
C ASP A 57 -1.13 -0.29 -0.08
N LEU A 58 -1.96 -0.55 0.92
CA LEU A 58 -1.70 -1.51 2.01
C LEU A 58 -2.11 -2.96 1.68
N SER A 59 -2.58 -3.24 0.46
CA SER A 59 -3.10 -4.57 0.08
C SER A 59 -2.08 -5.70 0.22
N ARG A 60 -0.79 -5.37 0.19
CA ARG A 60 0.32 -6.31 0.32
C ARG A 60 0.64 -6.69 1.77
N ILE A 61 0.03 -6.03 2.75
CA ILE A 61 0.25 -6.33 4.16
C ILE A 61 -0.60 -7.54 4.55
N PRO A 62 -0.01 -8.63 5.07
CA PRO A 62 -0.78 -9.75 5.59
C PRO A 62 -1.74 -9.30 6.69
N ALA A 63 -2.97 -9.81 6.69
CA ALA A 63 -3.96 -9.48 7.72
C ALA A 63 -3.46 -9.79 9.15
N ASN A 64 -2.66 -10.85 9.29
CA ASN A 64 -2.05 -11.25 10.56
C ASN A 64 -0.62 -11.73 10.29
N ILE A 65 0.33 -11.24 11.08
CA ILE A 65 1.73 -11.68 11.08
C ILE A 65 1.95 -12.52 12.33
N VAL A 66 2.41 -13.75 12.15
CA VAL A 66 2.67 -14.69 13.25
C VAL A 66 4.12 -14.52 13.69
N LEU A 67 4.31 -14.21 14.97
CA LEU A 67 5.61 -14.01 15.57
C LEU A 67 6.15 -15.28 16.23
N PRO A 68 7.48 -15.45 16.37
CA PRO A 68 8.07 -16.65 16.96
C PRO A 68 7.95 -16.75 18.49
N GLY A 69 7.31 -15.78 19.16
CA GLY A 69 7.05 -15.78 20.60
C GLY A 69 6.12 -14.64 21.00
N GLU A 70 6.09 -14.32 22.29
CA GLU A 70 5.37 -13.15 22.80
C GLU A 70 6.06 -11.85 22.37
N LEU A 71 5.26 -10.87 21.98
CA LEU A 71 5.74 -9.59 21.47
C LEU A 71 6.20 -8.68 22.62
N GLN A 72 7.48 -8.30 22.62
CA GLN A 72 8.01 -7.32 23.58
C GLN A 72 7.97 -5.91 22.98
N SER A 73 8.53 -5.75 21.78
CA SER A 73 8.53 -4.48 21.05
C SER A 73 8.59 -4.74 19.55
N TRP A 74 8.09 -3.78 18.77
CA TRP A 74 8.25 -3.79 17.33
C TRP A 74 8.34 -2.37 16.79
N GLU A 75 8.96 -2.24 15.63
CA GLU A 75 9.12 -0.99 14.92
C GLU A 75 9.05 -1.22 13.41
N ILE A 76 8.78 -0.14 12.68
CA ILE A 76 8.86 -0.11 11.23
C ILE A 76 9.84 0.98 10.85
N SER A 77 10.86 0.60 10.10
CA SER A 77 11.80 1.51 9.46
C SER A 77 11.65 1.46 7.94
N THR A 78 12.06 2.51 7.27
CA THR A 78 12.16 2.58 5.81
C THR A 78 13.61 2.77 5.43
N ASN A 79 14.11 1.96 4.51
CA ASN A 79 15.45 2.11 3.94
C ASN A 79 15.42 2.86 2.60
N SER A 80 14.27 3.42 2.23
CA SER A 80 14.08 4.11 0.95
C SER A 80 14.14 5.62 1.14
N GLU A 81 15.06 6.26 0.42
CA GLU A 81 15.16 7.73 0.31
C GLU A 81 13.97 8.33 -0.44
N ASN A 82 13.35 7.56 -1.35
CA ASN A 82 12.20 8.02 -2.13
C ASN A 82 10.95 8.12 -1.23
N THR A 83 10.21 9.21 -1.40
CA THR A 83 8.95 9.48 -0.68
C THR A 83 7.76 8.91 -1.44
N LEU A 84 7.83 8.84 -2.77
CA LEU A 84 6.80 8.24 -3.64
C LEU A 84 7.28 6.98 -4.35
N GLY A 85 6.32 6.23 -4.91
CA GLY A 85 6.53 5.00 -5.65
C GLY A 85 6.51 3.74 -4.79
N MET A 86 7.31 2.75 -5.18
CA MET A 86 7.42 1.49 -4.43
C MET A 86 8.40 1.68 -3.27
N ARG A 87 7.87 1.71 -2.05
CA ARG A 87 8.67 1.86 -0.83
C ARG A 87 8.83 0.53 -0.11
N LEU A 88 10.03 0.31 0.41
CA LEU A 88 10.38 -0.88 1.17
C LEU A 88 10.45 -0.55 2.66
N PHE A 89 9.52 -1.13 3.41
CA PHE A 89 9.47 -1.06 4.86
C PHE A 89 10.06 -2.33 5.46
N VAL A 90 10.81 -2.16 6.55
CA VAL A 90 11.36 -3.26 7.34
C VAL A 90 10.62 -3.25 8.68
N LEU A 91 9.84 -4.32 8.90
CA LEU A 91 9.22 -4.60 10.18
C LEU A 91 10.23 -5.41 11.01
N THR A 92 10.69 -4.86 12.12
CA THR A 92 11.51 -5.55 13.11
C THR A 92 10.73 -5.70 14.40
N ALA A 93 10.79 -6.88 15.01
CA ALA A 93 10.16 -7.14 16.30
C ALA A 93 11.09 -7.95 17.20
N GLN A 94 11.10 -7.61 18.48
CA GLN A 94 11.76 -8.38 19.53
C GLN A 94 10.71 -9.24 20.22
N THR A 95 10.96 -10.54 20.26
CA THR A 95 10.06 -11.51 20.88
C THR A 95 10.81 -12.47 21.77
N THR A 96 10.08 -13.14 22.67
CA THR A 96 10.67 -14.16 23.55
C THR A 96 11.25 -15.34 22.78
N GLY A 97 10.79 -15.59 21.55
CA GLY A 97 11.32 -16.62 20.65
C GLY A 97 12.45 -16.15 19.74
N GLY A 98 12.96 -14.93 19.94
CA GLY A 98 14.05 -14.34 19.16
C GLY A 98 13.62 -13.15 18.29
N PRO A 99 14.57 -12.57 17.54
CA PRO A 99 14.30 -11.43 16.67
C PRO A 99 13.50 -11.86 15.44
N PHE A 100 12.50 -11.05 15.08
CA PHE A 100 11.71 -11.22 13.88
C PHE A 100 11.97 -10.06 12.93
N ARG A 101 12.13 -10.37 11.63
CA ARG A 101 12.32 -9.37 10.58
C ARG A 101 11.52 -9.75 9.34
N GLN A 102 10.72 -8.81 8.85
CA GLN A 102 9.96 -8.97 7.61
C GLN A 102 10.07 -7.73 6.74
N LEU A 103 10.23 -7.95 5.43
CA LEU A 103 10.19 -6.90 4.42
C LEU A 103 8.75 -6.74 3.90
N ILE A 104 8.28 -5.50 3.84
CA ILE A 104 6.95 -5.14 3.37
C ILE A 104 7.11 -4.10 2.27
N GLN A 105 6.63 -4.42 1.08
CA GLN A 105 6.62 -3.49 -0.05
C GLN A 105 5.24 -2.83 -0.14
N VAL A 106 5.24 -1.50 -0.09
CA VAL A 106 4.02 -0.68 -0.14
C VAL A 106 4.17 0.33 -1.26
N ARG A 107 3.11 0.52 -2.05
CA ARG A 107 3.07 1.58 -3.06
C ARG A 107 2.52 2.85 -2.41
N VAL A 108 3.25 3.95 -2.57
CA VAL A 108 2.86 5.28 -2.10
C VAL A 108 2.76 6.19 -3.32
N GLY A 109 1.57 6.71 -3.57
CA GLY A 109 1.32 7.75 -4.55
C GLY A 109 0.91 9.05 -3.87
N ARG A 110 1.14 10.18 -4.53
CA ARG A 110 0.57 11.47 -4.13
C ARG A 110 -0.67 11.75 -4.96
N VAL A 111 -1.75 12.18 -4.30
CA VAL A 111 -2.97 12.64 -4.97
C VAL A 111 -2.86 14.14 -5.19
N VAL A 112 -2.91 14.57 -6.44
CA VAL A 112 -2.92 16.00 -6.81
C VAL A 112 -4.18 16.34 -7.60
N GLU A 113 -4.70 17.56 -7.42
CA GLU A 113 -5.76 18.10 -8.25
C GLU A 113 -5.15 18.74 -9.51
N ALA A 114 -5.39 18.12 -10.66
CA ALA A 114 -4.85 18.57 -11.93
C ALA A 114 -5.94 19.09 -12.87
N ALA A 115 -5.52 19.94 -13.80
CA ALA A 115 -6.33 20.37 -14.92
C ALA A 115 -6.34 19.29 -16.00
N VAL A 116 -7.53 18.87 -16.44
CA VAL A 116 -7.71 17.94 -17.55
C VAL A 116 -8.54 18.59 -18.63
N LEU A 117 -8.05 18.55 -19.87
CA LEU A 117 -8.79 19.05 -21.03
C LEU A 117 -10.05 18.21 -21.25
N VAL A 118 -11.20 18.87 -21.39
CA VAL A 118 -12.49 18.20 -21.69
C VAL A 118 -12.76 18.06 -23.18
N ARG A 119 -11.94 18.70 -24.03
CA ARG A 119 -12.00 18.62 -25.49
C ARG A 119 -10.60 18.67 -26.11
N LEU A 120 -10.51 18.31 -27.39
CA LEU A 120 -9.31 18.55 -28.18
C LEU A 120 -9.06 20.06 -28.32
N ALA A 121 -7.79 20.45 -28.24
CA ALA A 121 -7.32 21.83 -28.36
C ALA A 121 -6.21 21.91 -29.41
N LYS A 122 -6.10 23.06 -30.08
CA LYS A 122 -5.13 23.29 -31.15
C LYS A 122 -3.79 23.75 -30.57
N PRO A 123 -2.66 23.47 -31.25
CA PRO A 123 -1.37 24.05 -30.90
C PRO A 123 -1.46 25.59 -30.89
N GLY A 124 -0.92 26.23 -29.85
CA GLY A 124 -1.02 27.68 -29.66
C GLY A 124 -2.38 28.22 -29.20
N GLU A 125 -3.35 27.36 -28.91
CA GLU A 125 -4.63 27.78 -28.32
C GLU A 125 -4.44 28.12 -26.83
N MET A 126 -5.11 29.19 -26.38
CA MET A 126 -5.11 29.58 -24.97
C MET A 126 -6.16 28.78 -24.20
N VAL A 127 -5.75 28.18 -23.09
CA VAL A 127 -6.63 27.37 -22.25
C VAL A 127 -7.56 28.28 -21.45
N SER A 128 -8.86 28.19 -21.70
CA SER A 128 -9.89 28.86 -20.89
C SER A 128 -10.46 27.94 -19.81
N SER A 129 -11.16 28.51 -18.83
CA SER A 129 -11.83 27.75 -17.75
C SER A 129 -12.86 26.73 -18.26
N GLU A 130 -13.49 27.00 -19.41
CA GLU A 130 -14.47 26.09 -20.02
C GLU A 130 -13.82 24.86 -20.69
N MET A 131 -12.50 24.93 -20.94
CA MET A 131 -11.75 23.87 -21.62
C MET A 131 -11.18 22.84 -20.66
N ILE A 132 -11.15 23.13 -19.37
CA ILE A 132 -10.52 22.27 -18.37
C ILE A 132 -11.48 21.94 -17.23
N MET A 133 -11.29 20.76 -16.66
CA MET A 133 -11.94 20.36 -15.43
C MET A 133 -10.90 19.94 -14.40
N LYS A 134 -11.26 20.08 -13.11
CA LYS A 134 -10.48 19.55 -12.01
C LYS A 134 -10.61 18.03 -11.95
N LYS A 135 -9.49 17.33 -11.87
CA LYS A 135 -9.47 15.87 -11.66
C LYS A 135 -8.38 15.50 -10.66
N LYS A 136 -8.74 14.71 -9.65
CA LYS A 136 -7.77 14.07 -8.77
C LYS A 136 -7.00 13.00 -9.53
N ILE A 137 -5.68 13.08 -9.54
CA ILE A 137 -4.81 12.10 -10.18
C ILE A 137 -3.71 11.67 -9.24
N GLU A 138 -3.32 10.40 -9.36
CA GLU A 138 -2.28 9.78 -8.55
C GLU A 138 -0.92 9.90 -9.25
N VAL A 139 0.00 10.66 -8.68
CA VAL A 139 1.40 10.77 -9.09
C VAL A 139 2.20 9.71 -8.34
N LYS A 140 2.78 8.77 -9.09
CA LYS A 140 3.42 7.55 -8.55
C LYS A 140 4.95 7.67 -8.43
N SER A 141 5.53 8.80 -8.80
CA SER A 141 6.98 9.02 -8.76
C SER A 141 7.30 10.50 -8.58
N ASP A 142 8.37 10.77 -7.85
CA ASP A 142 8.93 12.13 -7.69
C ASP A 142 9.55 12.67 -8.99
N GLN A 143 9.90 11.78 -9.92
CA GLN A 143 10.50 12.15 -11.22
C GLN A 143 9.47 12.37 -12.34
N SER A 144 8.18 12.17 -12.06
CA SER A 144 7.13 12.44 -13.06
C SER A 144 6.94 13.94 -13.23
N ASN A 145 6.72 14.40 -14.46
CA ASN A 145 6.23 15.76 -14.69
C ASN A 145 4.99 16.00 -13.83
N VAL A 146 5.10 16.91 -12.87
CA VAL A 146 3.98 17.26 -12.00
C VAL A 146 2.89 17.86 -12.88
N PRO A 147 1.68 17.28 -12.87
CA PRO A 147 0.58 17.78 -13.68
C PRO A 147 0.22 19.22 -13.29
N VAL A 148 -0.09 20.04 -14.29
CA VAL A 148 -0.42 21.45 -14.09
C VAL A 148 -1.73 21.55 -13.30
N THR A 149 -1.75 22.38 -12.27
CA THR A 149 -2.96 22.64 -11.48
C THR A 149 -3.99 23.43 -12.28
N TYR A 150 -5.24 23.41 -11.83
CA TYR A 150 -6.31 24.18 -12.49
C TYR A 150 -5.98 25.68 -12.59
N ALA A 151 -5.48 26.27 -11.51
CA ALA A 151 -5.13 27.70 -11.46
C ALA A 151 -3.98 28.05 -12.42
N GLU A 152 -3.00 27.16 -12.55
CA GLU A 152 -1.86 27.36 -13.45
C GLU A 152 -2.18 27.09 -14.91
N ALA A 153 -3.24 26.32 -15.20
CA ALA A 153 -3.62 25.94 -16.55
C ALA A 153 -4.40 27.04 -17.27
N VAL A 154 -5.27 27.78 -16.56
CA VAL A 154 -6.06 28.88 -17.17
C VAL A 154 -5.13 29.99 -17.66
N GLY A 155 -5.30 30.39 -18.92
CA GLY A 155 -4.52 31.45 -19.56
C GLY A 155 -3.16 31.01 -20.11
N LYS A 156 -2.76 29.74 -19.92
CA LYS A 156 -1.56 29.20 -20.58
C LYS A 156 -1.84 28.86 -22.04
N CYS A 157 -0.81 29.06 -22.86
CA CYS A 157 -0.82 28.71 -24.27
C CYS A 157 -0.28 27.30 -24.45
N LEU A 158 -0.98 26.47 -25.23
CA LEU A 158 -0.51 25.12 -25.54
C LEU A 158 0.71 25.18 -26.46
N GLY A 159 1.69 24.31 -26.21
CA GLY A 159 2.91 24.21 -27.01
C GLY A 159 2.62 24.04 -28.50
N ARG A 160 3.54 24.53 -29.33
CA ARG A 160 3.52 24.30 -30.79
C ARG A 160 3.98 22.88 -31.12
#